data_AF-A0A1D3TW19-F1
#
_entry.id   AF-A0A1D3TW19-F1
#
_cell.length_a   1.000
_cell.length_b   1.000
_cell.length_c   1.000
_cell.angle_alpha   90.00
_cell.angle_beta   90.00
_cell.angle_gamma   90.00
#
_symmetry.space_group_name_H-M   'P 1'
#
loop_
_entity.id
_entity.type
_entity.pdbx_description
1 polymer ?
#
loop_
_entity_poly.entity_id
_entity_poly.type
_entity_poly.pdbx_seq_one_letter_code
_entity_poly.pdbx_strand_id
1 'polypeptide(L)'
;MKRLPVENLGFVEIGGVGEMIYRAVRFPEYIPDYDQDSEIIKPIFTGGHAPQSGTDTSLTGQELLVSLCNLYGKLNNPDSTESISDAVWDWCRNNIHPYVIDNLYEILESENFAHIIYMDLIKDEATFYVKQFIKDLCNLGTMFELYFALRRLKNYGEVDYARNLYYEGRICDSLAFLERYRQYEDDEEYKANILENYNNHVSQVIDMFPDFRMRLKLDKKTGKVMYGADIQSVFDICWYTFSRMVADVAPPVDEDLKYFESQGSILSCLACGKYFVRHSSRQLYCDSWDCQAERNRKNRRASYARKKAVEVENKE
;
A
#
# COMPACT_ATOMS: atom_id res chain seq x y z
N MET A 1 -39.03 14.55 -18.60
CA MET A 1 -37.96 14.54 -17.59
C MET A 1 -36.64 14.41 -18.35
N LYS A 2 -35.87 15.49 -18.49
CA LYS A 2 -34.59 15.45 -19.21
C LYS A 2 -33.64 14.56 -18.40
N ARG A 3 -33.25 13.41 -18.94
CA ARG A 3 -32.18 12.59 -18.38
C ARG A 3 -30.88 13.39 -18.56
N LEU A 4 -30.21 13.68 -17.47
CA LEU A 4 -28.84 14.20 -17.53
C LEU A 4 -27.95 13.05 -18.04
N PRO A 5 -27.10 13.26 -19.05
CA PRO A 5 -26.03 12.32 -19.35
C PRO A 5 -25.04 12.42 -18.19
N VAL A 6 -25.06 11.41 -17.31
CA VAL A 6 -24.00 11.21 -16.32
C VAL A 6 -22.95 10.37 -17.03
N GLU A 7 -21.82 10.98 -17.39
CA GLU A 7 -20.72 10.27 -18.06
C GLU A 7 -20.02 9.29 -17.11
N ASN A 8 -20.03 9.57 -15.80
CA ASN A 8 -19.42 8.75 -14.75
C ASN A 8 -20.31 8.71 -13.51
N LEU A 9 -20.69 7.52 -13.05
CA LEU A 9 -21.42 7.36 -11.79
C LEU A 9 -20.47 7.62 -10.61
N GLY A 10 -20.79 8.63 -9.80
CA GLY A 10 -19.99 8.94 -8.60
C GLY A 10 -20.19 7.92 -7.48
N PHE A 11 -19.18 7.71 -6.63
CA PHE A 11 -19.26 6.83 -5.46
C PHE A 11 -20.44 7.15 -4.52
N VAL A 12 -20.82 8.43 -4.46
CA VAL A 12 -21.93 8.94 -3.65
C VAL A 12 -23.30 8.62 -4.27
N GLU A 13 -23.37 8.46 -5.59
CA GLU A 13 -24.61 8.19 -6.34
C GLU A 13 -25.06 6.72 -6.24
N ILE A 14 -24.12 5.81 -5.96
CA ILE A 14 -24.38 4.37 -5.69
C ILE A 14 -24.44 4.11 -4.17
N GLY A 15 -24.83 5.10 -3.37
CA GLY A 15 -25.01 4.94 -1.92
C GLY A 15 -23.71 4.66 -1.16
N GLY A 16 -22.59 5.22 -1.61
CA GLY A 16 -21.27 4.97 -1.03
C GLY A 16 -20.88 3.51 -1.25
N VAL A 17 -20.03 3.22 -2.22
CA VAL A 17 -19.39 1.89 -2.28
C VAL A 17 -18.68 1.69 -0.94
N GLY A 18 -19.30 0.87 -0.09
CA GLY A 18 -18.87 0.66 1.29
C GLY A 18 -17.42 0.22 1.37
N GLU A 19 -16.84 0.29 2.56
CA GLU A 19 -15.55 -0.35 2.81
C GLU A 19 -15.63 -1.81 2.35
N MET A 20 -14.77 -2.21 1.41
CA MET A 20 -14.78 -3.59 0.93
C MET A 20 -14.30 -4.50 2.05
N ILE A 21 -15.13 -5.48 2.42
CA ILE A 21 -14.70 -6.54 3.30
C ILE A 21 -13.88 -7.52 2.46
N TYR A 22 -12.57 -7.52 2.69
CA TYR A 22 -11.66 -8.39 1.97
C TYR A 22 -11.71 -9.81 2.52
N ARG A 23 -11.82 -10.79 1.63
CA ARG A 23 -11.51 -12.19 1.97
C ARG A 23 -9.99 -12.29 2.15
N ALA A 24 -9.58 -13.10 3.11
CA ALA A 24 -8.19 -13.38 3.38
C ALA A 24 -8.00 -14.89 3.54
N VAL A 25 -6.86 -15.36 3.05
CA VAL A 25 -6.36 -16.71 3.26
C VAL A 25 -4.98 -16.61 3.88
N ARG A 26 -4.73 -17.38 4.93
CA ARG A 26 -3.42 -17.48 5.58
C ARG A 26 -3.03 -18.95 5.69
N PHE A 27 -1.84 -19.28 5.21
CA PHE A 27 -1.26 -20.59 5.42
C PHE A 27 -0.41 -20.60 6.69
N PRO A 28 -0.32 -21.74 7.41
CA PRO A 28 0.50 -21.86 8.61
C PRO A 28 1.98 -21.59 8.34
N GLU A 29 2.47 -22.00 7.17
CA GLU A 29 3.86 -21.89 6.79
C GLU A 29 3.98 -21.86 5.26
N TYR A 30 5.14 -21.39 4.78
CA TYR A 30 5.53 -21.45 3.38
C TYR A 30 6.97 -21.97 3.26
N ILE A 31 7.34 -22.48 2.08
CA ILE A 31 8.72 -22.77 1.73
C ILE A 31 9.08 -22.14 0.38
N PRO A 32 10.26 -21.50 0.27
CA PRO A 32 10.90 -21.25 -1.01
C PRO A 32 11.26 -22.59 -1.68
N ASP A 33 11.03 -22.70 -2.97
CA ASP A 33 11.37 -23.86 -3.80
C ASP A 33 11.65 -23.41 -5.24
N TYR A 34 11.95 -24.34 -6.13
CA TYR A 34 12.20 -24.07 -7.55
C TYR A 34 11.26 -24.89 -8.45
N ASP A 35 10.74 -24.25 -9.49
CA ASP A 35 10.09 -24.92 -10.62
C ASP A 35 10.76 -24.48 -11.92
N GLN A 36 11.37 -25.43 -12.63
CA GLN A 36 12.11 -25.20 -13.88
C GLN A 36 13.03 -23.96 -13.82
N ASP A 37 13.88 -23.92 -12.79
CA ASP A 37 14.83 -22.83 -12.49
C ASP A 37 14.20 -21.47 -12.10
N SER A 38 12.88 -21.38 -11.94
CA SER A 38 12.21 -20.20 -11.38
C SER A 38 11.93 -20.38 -9.89
N GLU A 39 12.29 -19.39 -9.08
CA GLU A 39 11.93 -19.35 -7.66
C GLU A 39 10.41 -19.26 -7.47
N ILE A 40 9.89 -20.15 -6.62
CA ILE A 40 8.49 -20.24 -6.24
C ILE A 40 8.36 -20.29 -4.72
N ILE A 41 7.19 -19.91 -4.22
CA ILE A 41 6.81 -20.07 -2.82
C ILE A 41 5.62 -21.03 -2.77
N LYS A 42 5.78 -22.12 -2.01
CA LYS A 42 4.73 -23.13 -1.80
C LYS A 42 4.17 -23.02 -0.38
N PRO A 43 2.85 -23.13 -0.18
CA PRO A 43 2.29 -23.23 1.15
C PRO A 43 2.58 -24.60 1.77
N ILE A 44 2.76 -24.62 3.09
CA ILE A 44 2.82 -25.82 3.91
C ILE A 44 1.68 -25.80 4.92
N PHE A 45 0.89 -26.87 4.90
CA PHE A 45 -0.16 -27.13 5.85
C PHE A 45 -0.38 -28.65 5.98
N THR A 46 -1.08 -29.06 7.04
CA THR A 46 -1.40 -30.46 7.34
C THR A 46 -2.83 -30.56 7.88
N GLY A 47 -3.34 -31.78 8.08
CA GLY A 47 -4.65 -31.96 8.70
C GLY A 47 -4.77 -31.30 10.08
N GLY A 48 -3.68 -31.31 10.88
CA GLY A 48 -3.62 -30.70 12.21
C GLY A 48 -3.22 -29.22 12.25
N HIS A 49 -2.67 -28.70 11.15
CA HIS A 49 -2.31 -27.29 10.99
C HIS A 49 -2.93 -26.79 9.68
N ALA A 50 -4.20 -26.40 9.76
CA ALA A 50 -5.00 -26.02 8.61
C ALA A 50 -4.75 -24.56 8.19
N PRO A 51 -4.89 -24.23 6.89
CA PRO A 51 -5.02 -22.84 6.45
C PRO A 51 -6.24 -22.17 7.11
N GLN A 52 -6.15 -20.85 7.28
CA GLN A 52 -7.24 -20.03 7.80
C GLN A 52 -7.84 -19.22 6.65
N SER A 53 -9.16 -19.31 6.49
CA SER A 53 -9.97 -18.48 5.59
C SER A 53 -10.91 -17.62 6.41
N GLY A 54 -11.13 -16.38 5.96
CA GLY A 54 -12.05 -15.49 6.66
C GLY A 54 -12.11 -14.10 6.07
N THR A 55 -12.81 -13.23 6.78
CA THR A 55 -12.69 -11.78 6.60
C THR A 55 -11.72 -11.29 7.67
N ASP A 56 -10.52 -10.88 7.27
CA ASP A 56 -9.55 -10.38 8.23
C ASP A 56 -9.91 -8.94 8.63
N THR A 57 -10.51 -8.76 9.80
CA THR A 57 -10.84 -7.43 10.32
C THR A 57 -9.63 -6.71 10.92
N SER A 58 -8.48 -7.37 11.01
CA SER A 58 -7.26 -6.83 11.62
C SER A 58 -6.29 -6.21 10.61
N LEU A 59 -6.42 -6.51 9.32
CA LEU A 59 -5.62 -5.92 8.25
C LEU A 59 -6.52 -5.17 7.27
N THR A 60 -6.51 -3.85 7.39
CA THR A 60 -7.16 -2.95 6.44
C THR A 60 -6.40 -2.94 5.11
N GLY A 61 -7.09 -2.59 4.02
CA GLY A 61 -6.43 -2.42 2.71
C GLY A 61 -5.31 -1.38 2.74
N GLN A 62 -5.39 -0.38 3.63
CA GLN A 62 -4.35 0.63 3.82
C GLN A 62 -3.10 0.05 4.49
N GLU A 63 -3.28 -0.81 5.50
CA GLU A 63 -2.16 -1.49 6.15
C GLU A 63 -1.46 -2.47 5.18
N LEU A 64 -2.22 -3.18 4.34
CA LEU A 64 -1.65 -4.02 3.28
C LEU A 64 -0.86 -3.19 2.26
N LEU A 65 -1.42 -2.07 1.79
CA LEU A 65 -0.75 -1.15 0.88
C LEU A 65 0.57 -0.63 1.47
N VAL A 66 0.53 -0.13 2.71
CA VAL A 66 1.72 0.33 3.44
C VAL A 66 2.76 -0.78 3.59
N SER A 67 2.32 -1.99 3.94
CA SER A 67 3.18 -3.15 4.12
C SER A 67 3.93 -3.49 2.82
N LEU A 68 3.23 -3.53 1.68
CA LEU A 68 3.84 -3.76 0.38
C LEU A 68 4.74 -2.60 -0.07
N CYS A 69 4.33 -1.34 0.09
CA CYS A 69 5.18 -0.19 -0.28
C CYS A 69 6.48 -0.15 0.55
N ASN A 70 6.43 -0.54 1.83
CA ASN A 70 7.62 -0.68 2.65
C ASN A 70 8.50 -1.86 2.22
N LEU A 71 7.90 -2.99 1.81
CA LEU A 71 8.64 -4.12 1.25
C LEU A 71 9.32 -3.72 -0.07
N TYR A 72 8.62 -2.98 -0.93
CA TYR A 72 9.15 -2.40 -2.16
C TYR A 72 10.39 -1.54 -1.87
N GLY A 73 10.28 -0.53 -1.00
CA GLY A 73 11.43 0.34 -0.67
C GLY A 73 12.61 -0.42 -0.06
N LYS A 74 12.34 -1.50 0.69
CA LYS A 74 13.38 -2.37 1.27
C LYS A 74 14.11 -3.19 0.21
N LEU A 75 13.36 -3.79 -0.72
CA LEU A 75 13.91 -4.68 -1.75
C LEU A 75 14.53 -3.91 -2.91
N ASN A 76 13.96 -2.76 -3.28
CA ASN A 76 14.41 -1.99 -4.43
C ASN A 76 15.60 -1.07 -4.13
N ASN A 77 16.00 -0.95 -2.86
CA ASN A 77 17.25 -0.29 -2.50
C ASN A 77 18.45 -1.01 -3.18
N PRO A 78 19.25 -0.31 -4.01
CA PRO A 78 20.43 -0.86 -4.68
C PRO A 78 21.45 -1.50 -3.75
N ASP A 79 21.58 -0.96 -2.53
CA ASP A 79 22.51 -1.45 -1.51
C ASP A 79 21.95 -2.63 -0.69
N SER A 80 20.69 -3.03 -0.95
CA SER A 80 20.05 -4.14 -0.26
C SER A 80 20.74 -5.46 -0.63
N THR A 81 21.16 -6.22 0.38
CA THR A 81 21.72 -7.57 0.22
C THR A 81 20.72 -8.66 0.59
N GLU A 82 19.50 -8.27 0.94
CA GLU A 82 18.47 -9.21 1.39
C GLU A 82 18.06 -10.17 0.28
N SER A 83 17.85 -11.44 0.61
CA SER A 83 17.30 -12.42 -0.33
C SER A 83 15.87 -12.03 -0.69
N ILE A 84 15.59 -11.89 -1.99
CA ILE A 84 14.28 -11.52 -2.50
C ILE A 84 13.25 -12.57 -2.10
N SER A 85 13.56 -13.85 -2.33
CA SER A 85 12.72 -14.98 -1.93
C SER A 85 12.42 -14.99 -0.43
N ASP A 86 13.43 -14.77 0.42
CA ASP A 86 13.23 -14.76 1.87
C ASP A 86 12.37 -13.59 2.33
N ALA A 87 12.52 -12.42 1.72
CA ALA A 87 11.70 -11.26 2.04
C ALA A 87 10.23 -11.44 1.64
N VAL A 88 9.97 -12.04 0.47
CA VAL A 88 8.60 -12.36 0.03
C VAL A 88 8.00 -13.44 0.92
N TRP A 89 8.78 -14.47 1.26
CA TRP A 89 8.39 -15.52 2.20
C TRP A 89 8.01 -14.95 3.58
N ASP A 90 8.87 -14.12 4.17
CA ASP A 90 8.62 -13.47 5.47
C ASP A 90 7.39 -12.56 5.42
N TRP A 91 7.22 -11.81 4.32
CA TRP A 91 6.03 -11.00 4.13
C TRP A 91 4.75 -11.84 4.12
N CYS A 92 4.73 -12.96 3.40
CA CYS A 92 3.55 -13.84 3.32
C CYS A 92 3.20 -14.46 4.68
N ARG A 93 4.19 -14.79 5.50
CA ARG A 93 3.99 -15.33 6.86
C ARG A 93 3.36 -14.32 7.80
N ASN A 94 3.80 -13.06 7.72
CA ASN A 94 3.39 -12.02 8.66
C ASN A 94 2.12 -11.27 8.22
N ASN A 95 1.74 -11.37 6.95
CA ASN A 95 0.57 -10.69 6.38
C ASN A 95 -0.47 -11.73 5.93
N ILE A 96 -0.72 -11.87 4.63
CA ILE A 96 -1.71 -12.81 4.07
C ILE A 96 -1.18 -13.47 2.80
N HIS A 97 -1.86 -14.51 2.33
CA HIS A 97 -1.55 -15.16 1.06
C HIS A 97 -1.82 -14.20 -0.13
N PRO A 98 -0.86 -14.02 -1.07
CA PRO A 98 -0.94 -12.93 -2.04
C PRO A 98 -1.87 -13.15 -3.24
N TYR A 99 -2.18 -14.38 -3.62
CA TYR A 99 -2.83 -14.69 -4.90
C TYR A 99 -3.99 -15.66 -4.78
N VAL A 100 -4.82 -15.73 -5.83
CA VAL A 100 -5.94 -16.66 -6.00
C VAL A 100 -6.87 -16.70 -4.75
N ILE A 101 -6.98 -15.57 -4.06
CA ILE A 101 -7.55 -15.50 -2.70
C ILE A 101 -9.00 -15.99 -2.69
N ASP A 102 -9.76 -15.57 -3.70
CA ASP A 102 -11.18 -15.91 -3.81
C ASP A 102 -11.42 -17.39 -4.03
N ASN A 103 -10.64 -18.02 -4.93
CA ASN A 103 -10.80 -19.45 -5.19
C ASN A 103 -10.37 -20.27 -3.98
N LEU A 104 -9.22 -19.93 -3.39
CA LEU A 104 -8.73 -20.60 -2.19
C LEU A 104 -9.71 -20.47 -1.03
N TYR A 105 -10.30 -19.28 -0.85
CA TYR A 105 -11.36 -19.07 0.13
C TYR A 105 -12.58 -19.97 -0.17
N GLU A 106 -13.04 -20.02 -1.43
CA GLU A 106 -14.20 -20.81 -1.82
C GLU A 106 -13.98 -22.32 -1.65
N ILE A 107 -12.76 -22.81 -1.91
CA ILE A 107 -12.37 -24.20 -1.67
C ILE A 107 -12.33 -24.47 -0.16
N LEU A 108 -11.66 -23.64 0.63
CA LEU A 108 -11.52 -23.84 2.08
C LEU A 108 -12.87 -23.82 2.81
N GLU A 109 -13.83 -23.06 2.29
CA GLU A 109 -15.17 -22.92 2.86
C GLU A 109 -16.22 -23.83 2.21
N SER A 110 -15.82 -24.71 1.27
CA SER A 110 -16.77 -25.56 0.55
C SER A 110 -17.38 -26.64 1.44
N GLU A 111 -16.61 -27.19 2.37
CA GLU A 111 -17.02 -28.26 3.27
C GLU A 111 -16.09 -28.39 4.49
N ASN A 112 -16.53 -29.17 5.48
CA ASN A 112 -15.68 -29.49 6.62
C ASN A 112 -14.46 -30.27 6.17
N PHE A 113 -13.28 -29.92 6.69
CA PHE A 113 -12.01 -30.54 6.33
C PHE A 113 -11.62 -30.41 4.85
N ALA A 114 -12.10 -29.36 4.15
CA ALA A 114 -11.74 -29.09 2.76
C ALA A 114 -10.22 -29.05 2.55
N HIS A 115 -9.46 -28.55 3.53
CA HIS A 115 -7.99 -28.55 3.49
C HIS A 115 -7.35 -29.94 3.46
N ILE A 116 -8.06 -30.99 3.92
CA ILE A 116 -7.59 -32.38 3.83
C ILE A 116 -8.02 -32.98 2.49
N ILE A 117 -9.28 -32.75 2.10
CA ILE A 117 -9.89 -33.37 0.91
C ILE A 117 -9.25 -32.83 -0.37
N TYR A 118 -9.01 -31.51 -0.42
CA TYR A 118 -8.47 -30.80 -1.59
C TYR A 118 -7.01 -30.39 -1.38
N MET A 119 -6.25 -31.12 -0.54
CA MET A 119 -4.91 -30.72 -0.14
C MET A 119 -3.98 -30.43 -1.33
N ASP A 120 -3.95 -31.32 -2.33
CA ASP A 120 -3.07 -31.16 -3.49
C ASP A 120 -3.51 -29.99 -4.36
N LEU A 121 -4.82 -29.86 -4.61
CA LEU A 121 -5.39 -28.73 -5.37
C LEU A 121 -5.06 -27.38 -4.70
N ILE A 122 -5.26 -27.27 -3.39
CA ILE A 122 -4.97 -26.04 -2.64
C ILE A 122 -3.49 -25.71 -2.72
N LYS A 123 -2.60 -26.71 -2.58
CA LYS A 123 -1.14 -26.49 -2.70
C LYS A 123 -0.76 -25.99 -4.09
N ASP A 124 -1.30 -26.61 -5.13
CA ASP A 124 -0.99 -26.26 -6.51
C ASP A 124 -1.46 -24.83 -6.81
N GLU A 125 -2.70 -24.48 -6.44
CA GLU A 125 -3.25 -23.14 -6.69
C GLU A 125 -2.60 -22.03 -5.87
N ALA A 126 -2.22 -22.32 -4.62
CA ALA A 126 -1.55 -21.34 -3.75
C ALA A 126 -0.03 -21.30 -3.94
N THR A 127 0.53 -22.11 -4.84
CA THR A 127 1.94 -21.96 -5.24
C THR A 127 2.07 -20.80 -6.23
N PHE A 128 3.00 -19.90 -5.99
CA PHE A 128 3.22 -18.74 -6.86
C PHE A 128 4.70 -18.46 -7.11
N TYR A 129 4.99 -17.84 -8.25
CA TYR A 129 6.35 -17.45 -8.61
C TYR A 129 6.75 -16.15 -7.92
N VAL A 130 7.97 -16.12 -7.38
CA VAL A 130 8.55 -14.91 -6.77
C VAL A 130 8.68 -13.79 -7.80
N LYS A 131 9.02 -14.11 -9.05
CA LYS A 131 9.09 -13.13 -10.15
C LYS A 131 7.75 -12.41 -10.40
N GLN A 132 6.62 -13.09 -10.22
CA GLN A 132 5.29 -12.50 -10.38
C GLN A 132 5.02 -11.52 -9.22
N PHE A 133 5.34 -11.94 -8.00
CA PHE A 133 5.25 -11.08 -6.81
C PHE A 133 6.08 -9.80 -6.96
N ILE A 134 7.32 -9.92 -7.44
CA ILE A 134 8.20 -8.76 -7.61
C ILE A 134 7.72 -7.83 -8.72
N LYS A 135 7.20 -8.38 -9.83
CA LYS A 135 6.60 -7.57 -10.88
C LYS A 135 5.41 -6.74 -10.37
N ASP A 136 4.50 -7.38 -9.64
CA ASP A 136 3.32 -6.70 -9.10
C ASP A 136 3.70 -5.68 -8.00
N LEU A 137 4.69 -6.01 -7.18
CA LEU A 137 5.28 -5.14 -6.18
C LEU A 137 5.92 -3.89 -6.79
N CYS A 138 6.69 -4.05 -7.88
CA CYS A 138 7.28 -2.94 -8.62
C CYS A 138 6.21 -2.02 -9.19
N ASN A 139 5.22 -2.59 -9.88
CA ASN A 139 4.12 -1.79 -10.46
C ASN A 139 3.41 -0.95 -9.40
N LEU A 140 3.05 -1.57 -8.26
CA LEU A 140 2.36 -0.86 -7.17
C LEU A 140 3.28 0.17 -6.49
N GLY A 141 4.50 -0.23 -6.16
CA GLY A 141 5.46 0.54 -5.38
C GLY A 141 5.93 1.80 -6.11
N THR A 142 6.40 1.67 -7.35
CA THR A 142 6.84 2.80 -8.17
C THR A 142 5.73 3.85 -8.32
N MET A 143 4.50 3.37 -8.50
CA MET A 143 3.32 4.21 -8.68
C MET A 143 2.89 4.93 -7.41
N PHE A 144 2.90 4.22 -6.29
CA PHE A 144 2.64 4.80 -4.99
C PHE A 144 3.66 5.89 -4.65
N GLU A 145 4.96 5.63 -4.85
CA GLU A 145 6.03 6.59 -4.57
C GLU A 145 5.90 7.86 -5.41
N LEU A 146 5.65 7.72 -6.72
CA LEU A 146 5.45 8.88 -7.59
C LEU A 146 4.29 9.74 -7.11
N TYR A 147 3.12 9.14 -6.88
CA TYR A 147 1.95 9.85 -6.39
C TYR A 147 2.20 10.52 -5.04
N PHE A 148 2.83 9.78 -4.11
CA PHE A 148 3.15 10.26 -2.78
C PHE A 148 4.07 11.47 -2.85
N ALA A 149 5.19 11.38 -3.58
CA ALA A 149 6.15 12.45 -3.75
C ALA A 149 5.54 13.69 -4.42
N LEU A 150 4.76 13.52 -5.49
CA LEU A 150 4.07 14.63 -6.17
C LEU A 150 3.12 15.36 -5.22
N ARG A 151 2.35 14.62 -4.42
CA ARG A 151 1.41 15.20 -3.47
C ARG A 151 2.11 15.91 -2.32
N ARG A 152 3.21 15.35 -1.79
CA ARG A 152 4.04 16.01 -0.76
C ARG A 152 4.65 17.31 -1.28
N LEU A 153 5.17 17.29 -2.51
CA LEU A 153 5.72 18.47 -3.15
C LEU A 153 4.66 19.56 -3.37
N LYS A 154 3.50 19.21 -3.95
CA LYS A 154 2.45 20.20 -4.26
C LYS A 154 1.79 20.79 -3.03
N ASN A 155 1.43 19.95 -2.05
CA ASN A 155 0.60 20.39 -0.93
C ASN A 155 1.42 20.93 0.25
N TYR A 156 2.68 20.49 0.39
CA TYR A 156 3.52 20.81 1.54
C TYR A 156 4.86 21.45 1.17
N GLY A 157 5.21 21.49 -0.12
CA GLY A 157 6.49 22.06 -0.57
C GLY A 157 7.70 21.22 -0.20
N GLU A 158 7.51 19.94 0.16
CA GLU A 158 8.58 19.08 0.67
C GLU A 158 9.39 18.45 -0.48
N VAL A 159 10.42 19.17 -0.91
CA VAL A 159 11.27 18.82 -2.06
C VAL A 159 12.02 17.50 -1.86
N ASP A 160 12.41 17.17 -0.62
CA ASP A 160 13.16 15.95 -0.28
C ASP A 160 12.49 14.66 -0.79
N TYR A 161 11.15 14.59 -0.75
CA TYR A 161 10.41 13.42 -1.24
C TYR A 161 10.43 13.29 -2.75
N ALA A 162 10.56 14.41 -3.46
CA ALA A 162 10.56 14.43 -4.92
C ALA A 162 11.97 14.31 -5.49
N ARG A 163 13.04 14.66 -4.76
CA ARG A 163 14.41 14.73 -5.29
C ARG A 163 14.92 13.42 -5.90
N ASN A 164 14.51 12.30 -5.33
CA ASN A 164 14.90 10.97 -5.81
C ASN A 164 13.77 10.30 -6.59
N LEU A 165 12.98 11.06 -7.37
CA LEU A 165 11.92 10.48 -8.21
C LEU A 165 12.47 9.59 -9.32
N TYR A 166 13.62 9.95 -9.91
CA TYR A 166 14.34 9.08 -10.84
C TYR A 166 15.45 8.29 -10.13
N TYR A 167 15.37 6.96 -10.16
CA TYR A 167 16.38 6.05 -9.64
C TYR A 167 16.48 4.77 -10.47
N GLU A 168 17.67 4.18 -10.43
CA GLU A 168 17.93 2.81 -10.89
C GLU A 168 17.89 1.91 -9.65
N GLY A 169 16.92 0.99 -9.63
CA GLY A 169 16.63 0.18 -8.45
C GLY A 169 17.20 -1.22 -8.55
N ARG A 170 17.25 -1.94 -7.42
CA ARG A 170 17.72 -3.33 -7.39
C ARG A 170 16.80 -4.30 -8.13
N ILE A 171 15.48 -4.11 -7.99
CA ILE A 171 14.45 -4.98 -8.59
C ILE A 171 13.74 -4.33 -9.77
N CYS A 172 13.67 -2.99 -9.83
CA CYS A 172 13.16 -2.23 -10.96
C CYS A 172 13.55 -0.75 -10.88
N ASP A 173 13.73 -0.12 -12.04
CA ASP A 173 13.95 1.31 -12.15
C ASP A 173 12.65 2.09 -11.98
N SER A 174 12.75 3.36 -11.61
CA SER A 174 11.60 4.26 -11.65
C SER A 174 11.30 4.73 -13.09
N LEU A 175 10.34 5.63 -13.26
CA LEU A 175 9.86 6.01 -14.59
C LEU A 175 10.88 6.90 -15.32
N ALA A 176 11.37 6.43 -16.47
CA ALA A 176 12.43 7.08 -17.25
C ALA A 176 12.17 8.56 -17.58
N PHE A 177 10.91 8.97 -17.77
CA PHE A 177 10.60 10.38 -18.07
C PHE A 177 10.94 11.33 -16.91
N LEU A 178 11.12 10.82 -15.68
CA LEU A 178 11.50 11.59 -14.51
C LEU A 178 12.99 11.99 -14.54
N GLU A 179 13.82 11.31 -15.34
CA GLU A 179 15.25 11.58 -15.44
C GLU A 179 15.54 13.04 -15.83
N ARG A 180 14.67 13.63 -16.65
CA ARG A 180 14.78 15.04 -17.08
C ARG A 180 14.88 16.03 -15.92
N TYR A 181 14.39 15.68 -14.73
CA TYR A 181 14.44 16.57 -13.57
C TYR A 181 15.78 16.57 -12.84
N ARG A 182 16.68 15.61 -13.13
CA ARG A 182 18.02 15.55 -12.54
C ARG A 182 18.89 16.76 -12.88
N GLN A 183 18.60 17.46 -13.98
CA GLN A 183 19.37 18.62 -14.42
C GLN A 183 19.21 19.86 -13.52
N TYR A 184 18.15 19.94 -12.71
CA TYR A 184 17.91 21.10 -11.85
C TYR A 184 18.57 20.89 -10.49
N GLU A 185 19.68 21.56 -10.24
CA GLU A 185 20.40 21.46 -8.96
C GLU A 185 19.72 22.27 -7.84
N ASP A 186 19.12 23.42 -8.17
CA ASP A 186 18.42 24.28 -7.22
C ASP A 186 17.02 23.74 -6.86
N ASP A 187 16.67 23.76 -5.56
CA ASP A 187 15.42 23.19 -5.06
C ASP A 187 14.18 23.97 -5.54
N GLU A 188 14.28 25.30 -5.66
CA GLU A 188 13.15 26.12 -6.12
C GLU A 188 12.93 25.95 -7.62
N GLU A 189 14.02 25.90 -8.41
CA GLU A 189 13.95 25.59 -9.83
C GLU A 189 13.42 24.17 -10.09
N TYR A 190 13.94 23.17 -9.38
CA TYR A 190 13.48 21.78 -9.45
C TYR A 190 11.98 21.68 -9.18
N LYS A 191 11.54 22.28 -8.08
CA LYS A 191 10.13 22.31 -7.67
C LYS A 191 9.26 23.01 -8.71
N ALA A 192 9.66 24.18 -9.20
CA ALA A 192 8.91 24.92 -10.21
C ALA A 192 8.67 24.08 -11.48
N ASN A 193 9.71 23.39 -11.97
CA ASN A 193 9.61 22.55 -13.17
C ASN A 193 8.73 21.30 -12.99
N ILE A 194 8.77 20.66 -11.81
CA ILE A 194 7.83 19.56 -11.51
C ILE A 194 6.40 20.08 -11.40
N LEU A 195 6.18 21.21 -10.75
CA LEU A 195 4.85 21.78 -10.55
C LEU A 195 4.22 22.28 -11.86
N GLU A 196 5.02 22.83 -12.78
CA GLU A 196 4.58 23.17 -14.14
C GLU A 196 4.02 21.95 -14.88
N ASN A 197 4.63 20.77 -14.67
CA ASN A 197 4.22 19.51 -15.29
C ASN A 197 3.28 18.66 -14.41
N TYR A 198 2.84 19.17 -13.25
CA TYR A 198 2.14 18.38 -12.24
C TYR A 198 0.91 17.67 -12.79
N ASN A 199 0.05 18.39 -13.53
CA ASN A 199 -1.18 17.80 -14.05
C ASN A 199 -0.90 16.69 -15.07
N ASN A 200 0.15 16.85 -15.89
CA ASN A 200 0.55 15.81 -16.83
C ASN A 200 1.04 14.56 -16.09
N HIS A 201 1.82 14.71 -15.03
CA HIS A 201 2.25 13.58 -14.22
C HIS A 201 1.08 12.92 -13.48
N VAL A 202 0.10 13.69 -13.01
CA VAL A 202 -1.11 13.12 -12.41
C VAL A 202 -1.92 12.34 -13.44
N SER A 203 -2.08 12.85 -14.67
CA SER A 203 -2.71 12.08 -15.75
C SER A 203 -1.96 10.79 -16.05
N GLN A 204 -0.63 10.83 -16.15
CA GLN A 204 0.18 9.62 -16.30
C GLN A 204 0.00 8.64 -15.14
N VAL A 205 -0.09 9.16 -13.90
CA VAL A 205 -0.37 8.34 -12.72
C VAL A 205 -1.72 7.64 -12.87
N ILE A 206 -2.76 8.36 -13.26
CA ILE A 206 -4.11 7.81 -13.47
C ILE A 206 -4.11 6.74 -14.57
N ASP A 207 -3.43 6.99 -15.69
CA ASP A 207 -3.37 6.06 -16.82
C ASP A 207 -2.66 4.73 -16.50
N MET A 208 -1.88 4.68 -15.42
CA MET A 208 -1.19 3.48 -14.95
C MET A 208 -1.98 2.68 -13.91
N PHE A 209 -3.12 3.19 -13.43
CA PHE A 209 -3.99 2.39 -12.57
C PHE A 209 -4.62 1.22 -13.35
N PRO A 210 -4.67 0.01 -12.77
CA PRO A 210 -5.32 -1.11 -13.41
C PRO A 210 -6.84 -0.93 -13.44
N ASP A 211 -7.47 -1.45 -14.49
CA ASP A 211 -8.92 -1.58 -14.54
C ASP A 211 -9.40 -2.65 -13.55
N PHE A 212 -10.49 -2.36 -12.81
CA PHE A 212 -11.14 -3.32 -11.94
C PHE A 212 -12.40 -3.87 -12.57
N ARG A 213 -12.45 -5.19 -12.71
CA ARG A 213 -13.69 -5.87 -13.04
C ARG A 213 -14.63 -5.85 -11.83
N MET A 214 -15.84 -5.34 -12.00
CA MET A 214 -16.88 -5.38 -10.96
C MET A 214 -17.82 -6.58 -11.19
N ARG A 215 -18.25 -7.25 -10.12
CA ARG A 215 -19.21 -8.38 -10.22
C ARG A 215 -20.10 -8.53 -8.99
N LEU A 216 -21.20 -9.25 -9.18
CA LEU A 216 -22.02 -9.75 -8.08
C LEU A 216 -21.40 -11.04 -7.52
N LYS A 217 -21.32 -11.15 -6.19
CA LYS A 217 -20.89 -12.35 -5.46
C LYS A 217 -21.94 -12.71 -4.42
N LEU A 218 -22.33 -13.97 -4.36
CA LEU A 218 -23.19 -14.49 -3.30
C LEU A 218 -22.29 -14.98 -2.17
N ASP A 219 -22.41 -14.37 -0.98
CA ASP A 219 -21.86 -14.97 0.23
C ASP A 219 -22.73 -16.16 0.62
N LYS A 220 -22.18 -17.37 0.46
CA LYS A 220 -22.89 -18.62 0.77
C LYS A 220 -23.20 -18.77 2.27
N LYS A 221 -22.42 -18.14 3.16
CA LYS A 221 -22.62 -18.20 4.61
C LYS A 221 -23.79 -17.31 5.05
N THR A 222 -23.83 -16.08 4.54
CA THR A 222 -24.84 -15.10 4.97
C THR A 222 -26.06 -15.02 4.03
N GLY A 223 -25.97 -15.60 2.83
CA GLY A 223 -26.97 -15.51 1.78
C GLY A 223 -27.05 -14.12 1.11
N LYS A 224 -26.14 -13.21 1.45
CA LYS A 224 -26.15 -11.83 0.94
C LYS A 224 -25.47 -11.77 -0.43
N VAL A 225 -26.11 -11.04 -1.35
CA VAL A 225 -25.49 -10.67 -2.62
C VAL A 225 -24.68 -9.38 -2.41
N MET A 226 -23.40 -9.44 -2.72
CA MET A 226 -22.46 -8.32 -2.67
C MET A 226 -22.13 -7.88 -4.09
N TYR A 227 -22.01 -6.58 -4.30
CA TYR A 227 -21.49 -5.99 -5.53
C TYR A 227 -20.16 -5.31 -5.21
N GLY A 228 -19.09 -5.69 -5.90
CA GLY A 228 -17.75 -5.18 -5.59
C GLY A 228 -16.72 -5.55 -6.65
N ALA A 229 -15.48 -5.11 -6.42
CA ALA A 229 -14.35 -5.47 -7.29
C ALA A 229 -14.10 -6.97 -7.23
N ASP A 230 -13.71 -7.53 -8.38
CA ASP A 230 -13.29 -8.91 -8.49
C ASP A 230 -11.85 -9.06 -8.03
N ILE A 231 -11.68 -9.14 -6.71
CA ILE A 231 -10.38 -9.30 -6.07
C ILE A 231 -9.84 -10.72 -6.25
N GLN A 232 -8.67 -10.86 -6.86
CA GLN A 232 -7.97 -12.14 -7.03
C GLN A 232 -6.63 -12.16 -6.29
N SER A 233 -6.10 -11.00 -5.90
CA SER A 233 -4.80 -10.87 -5.23
C SER A 233 -4.80 -9.76 -4.17
N VAL A 234 -3.79 -9.79 -3.29
CA VAL A 234 -3.50 -8.66 -2.39
C VAL A 234 -3.18 -7.40 -3.18
N PHE A 235 -2.54 -7.54 -4.34
CA PHE A 235 -2.23 -6.41 -5.20
C PHE A 235 -3.52 -5.75 -5.71
N ASP A 236 -4.57 -6.50 -6.04
CA ASP A 236 -5.88 -5.92 -6.38
C ASP A 236 -6.49 -5.16 -5.21
N ILE A 237 -6.38 -5.69 -3.99
CA ILE A 237 -6.83 -5.01 -2.76
C ILE A 237 -6.08 -3.67 -2.59
N CYS A 238 -4.76 -3.69 -2.77
CA CYS A 238 -3.90 -2.53 -2.59
C CYS A 238 -4.12 -1.50 -3.69
N TRP A 239 -4.24 -1.91 -4.95
CA TRP A 239 -4.57 -1.04 -6.07
C TRP A 239 -5.96 -0.43 -5.90
N TYR A 240 -6.96 -1.21 -5.46
CA TYR A 240 -8.30 -0.68 -5.21
C TYR A 240 -8.29 0.32 -4.06
N THR A 241 -7.61 0.00 -2.97
CA THR A 241 -7.43 0.90 -1.83
C THR A 241 -6.72 2.19 -2.27
N PHE A 242 -5.65 2.05 -3.04
CA PHE A 242 -4.90 3.18 -3.56
C PHE A 242 -5.76 4.03 -4.50
N SER A 243 -6.57 3.41 -5.37
CA SER A 243 -7.51 4.10 -6.26
C SER A 243 -8.50 4.93 -5.47
N ARG A 244 -9.07 4.37 -4.40
CA ARG A 244 -9.93 5.09 -3.47
C ARG A 244 -9.20 6.25 -2.80
N MET A 245 -7.97 6.04 -2.35
CA MET A 245 -7.16 7.12 -1.77
C MET A 245 -6.82 8.24 -2.77
N VAL A 246 -6.73 7.95 -4.06
CA VAL A 246 -6.57 8.97 -5.11
C VAL A 246 -7.92 9.66 -5.41
N ALA A 247 -9.01 8.90 -5.47
CA ALA A 247 -10.35 9.39 -5.80
C ALA A 247 -11.04 10.17 -4.67
N ASP A 248 -10.95 9.70 -3.41
CA ASP A 248 -11.43 10.40 -2.20
C ASP A 248 -10.66 11.72 -1.96
N VAL A 249 -9.56 11.90 -2.68
CA VAL A 249 -8.69 13.08 -2.69
C VAL A 249 -8.98 14.00 -3.88
N ALA A 250 -10.04 13.72 -4.66
CA ALA A 250 -10.65 14.74 -5.51
C ALA A 250 -11.06 15.90 -4.58
N PRO A 251 -10.37 17.06 -4.64
CA PRO A 251 -10.64 18.13 -3.70
C PRO A 251 -12.11 18.55 -3.89
N PRO A 252 -12.88 18.79 -2.82
CA PRO A 252 -13.84 19.88 -2.90
C PRO A 252 -13.05 21.11 -3.37
N VAL A 253 -13.69 22.01 -4.10
CA VAL A 253 -13.14 23.31 -4.49
C VAL A 253 -12.97 24.20 -3.25
N ASP A 254 -12.16 23.74 -2.29
CA ASP A 254 -11.95 24.34 -1.00
C ASP A 254 -10.43 24.42 -0.77
N GLU A 255 -9.96 25.65 -0.59
CA GLU A 255 -8.54 26.02 -0.57
C GLU A 255 -7.84 25.60 0.74
N ASP A 256 -8.57 25.01 1.69
CA ASP A 256 -8.05 24.58 2.99
C ASP A 256 -7.28 23.25 2.92
N LEU A 257 -6.00 23.35 2.55
CA LEU A 257 -5.00 22.28 2.50
C LEU A 257 -4.87 21.43 3.78
N LYS A 258 -5.38 21.91 4.93
CA LYS A 258 -5.35 21.19 6.22
C LYS A 258 -6.40 20.08 6.34
N TYR A 259 -7.37 20.01 5.41
CA TYR A 259 -8.40 18.97 5.41
C TYR A 259 -7.89 17.60 4.92
N PHE A 260 -6.68 17.55 4.35
CA PHE A 260 -6.04 16.31 3.86
C PHE A 260 -5.49 15.37 4.94
N GLU A 261 -5.61 15.77 6.20
CA GLU A 261 -4.94 15.15 7.36
C GLU A 261 -5.90 14.41 8.31
N SER A 262 -7.05 13.97 7.81
CA SER A 262 -7.98 13.10 8.55
C SER A 262 -7.32 11.76 8.93
N GLN A 263 -7.85 11.09 9.96
CA GLN A 263 -7.47 9.71 10.28
C GLN A 263 -7.60 8.83 9.02
N GLY A 264 -6.65 7.91 8.81
CA GLY A 264 -6.57 7.04 7.64
C GLY A 264 -5.64 7.54 6.51
N SER A 265 -4.99 8.69 6.63
CA SER A 265 -3.95 9.10 5.66
C SER A 265 -2.67 8.26 5.80
N ILE A 266 -1.96 7.98 4.71
CA ILE A 266 -0.61 7.37 4.77
C ILE A 266 0.45 8.49 4.86
N LEU A 267 1.40 8.34 5.80
CA LEU A 267 2.54 9.23 5.98
C LEU A 267 3.85 8.44 6.03
N SER A 268 4.97 9.12 5.80
CA SER A 268 6.32 8.63 6.09
C SER A 268 6.71 8.99 7.53
N CYS A 269 7.36 8.05 8.22
CA CYS A 269 7.79 8.26 9.60
C CYS A 269 8.97 9.24 9.65
N LEU A 270 8.88 10.29 10.48
CA LEU A 270 9.96 11.27 10.69
C LEU A 270 11.23 10.73 11.38
N ALA A 271 11.26 9.44 11.74
CA ALA A 271 12.42 8.78 12.33
C ALA A 271 13.04 7.76 11.38
N CYS A 272 12.26 6.84 10.81
CA CYS A 272 12.78 5.76 9.98
C CYS A 272 12.44 5.85 8.49
N GLY A 273 11.68 6.86 8.06
CA GLY A 273 11.26 7.04 6.67
C GLY A 273 10.14 6.11 6.20
N LYS A 274 9.92 4.97 6.88
CA LYS A 274 8.88 3.99 6.51
C LYS A 274 7.48 4.59 6.46
N TYR A 275 6.67 4.12 5.53
CA TYR A 275 5.25 4.44 5.43
C TYR A 275 4.48 3.86 6.62
N PHE A 276 3.44 4.56 7.09
CA PHE A 276 2.50 4.10 8.11
C PHE A 276 1.11 4.71 7.91
N VAL A 277 0.07 3.98 8.31
CA VAL A 277 -1.30 4.50 8.35
C VAL A 277 -1.47 5.37 9.59
N ARG A 278 -1.98 6.59 9.41
CA ARG A 278 -2.19 7.55 10.49
C ARG A 278 -3.50 7.26 11.23
N HIS A 279 -3.42 6.94 12.51
CA HIS A 279 -4.61 6.74 13.36
C HIS A 279 -4.99 7.99 14.18
N SER A 280 -4.17 9.05 14.15
CA SER A 280 -4.45 10.31 14.84
C SER A 280 -3.91 11.49 14.06
N SER A 281 -4.63 12.61 14.07
CA SER A 281 -4.23 13.84 13.36
C SER A 281 -2.90 14.45 13.83
N ARG A 282 -2.30 13.92 14.90
CA ARG A 282 -1.00 14.37 15.44
C ARG A 282 0.10 13.33 15.27
N GLN A 283 -0.19 12.16 14.69
CA GLN A 283 0.78 11.10 14.52
C GLN A 283 1.72 11.43 13.36
N LEU A 284 3.02 11.45 13.66
CA LEU A 284 4.14 11.74 12.73
C LEU A 284 5.21 10.63 12.75
N TYR A 285 5.02 9.60 13.58
CA TYR A 285 5.95 8.51 13.80
C TYR A 285 5.18 7.19 13.76
N CYS A 286 5.78 6.16 13.16
CA CYS A 286 5.22 4.80 13.18
C CYS A 286 5.32 4.18 14.57
N ASP A 287 4.58 3.10 14.82
CA ASP A 287 4.45 2.51 16.15
C ASP A 287 5.61 1.59 16.56
N SER A 288 6.68 1.52 15.75
CA SER A 288 7.90 0.82 16.14
C SER A 288 8.51 1.41 17.41
N TRP A 289 9.01 0.52 18.28
CA TRP A 289 9.57 0.89 19.57
C TRP A 289 10.69 1.93 19.44
N ASP A 290 11.59 1.75 18.48
CA ASP A 290 12.71 2.68 18.22
C ASP A 290 12.23 4.08 17.81
N CYS A 291 11.21 4.16 16.93
CA CYS A 291 10.69 5.44 16.46
C CYS A 291 9.92 6.18 17.56
N GLN A 292 9.17 5.45 18.40
CA GLN A 292 8.50 6.04 19.56
C GLN A 292 9.49 6.49 20.63
N ALA A 293 10.58 5.74 20.83
CA ALA A 293 11.68 6.16 21.69
C ALA A 293 12.33 7.46 21.19
N GLU A 294 12.57 7.58 19.87
CA GLU A 294 13.13 8.78 19.26
C GLU A 294 12.20 9.99 19.39
N ARG A 295 10.91 9.82 19.11
CA ARG A 295 9.87 10.83 19.36
C ARG A 295 9.92 11.33 20.81
N ASN A 296 9.99 10.42 21.78
CA ASN A 296 10.07 10.77 23.20
C ASN A 296 11.39 11.51 23.55
N ARG A 297 12.51 11.17 22.92
CA ARG A 297 13.77 11.92 23.04
C ARG A 297 13.65 13.34 22.50
N LYS A 298 13.10 13.52 21.28
CA LYS A 298 12.87 14.84 20.68
C LYS A 298 11.92 15.71 21.51
N ASN A 299 10.81 15.15 21.99
CA ASN A 299 9.84 15.86 22.84
C ASN A 299 10.47 16.34 24.15
N ARG A 300 11.30 15.50 24.79
CA ARG A 300 12.05 15.91 25.99
C ARG A 300 13.00 17.06 25.70
N ARG A 301 13.82 16.97 24.64
CA ARG A 301 14.75 18.05 24.24
C ARG A 301 14.04 19.37 23.99
N ALA A 302 12.93 19.35 23.24
CA ALA A 302 12.13 20.53 22.96
C ALA A 302 11.52 21.14 24.24
N SER A 303 11.06 20.29 25.17
CA SER A 303 10.55 20.74 26.47
C SER A 303 11.63 21.43 27.30
N TYR A 304 12.83 20.85 27.40
CA TYR A 304 13.96 21.47 28.10
C TYR A 304 14.39 22.80 27.45
N ALA A 305 14.45 22.86 26.12
CA ALA A 305 14.78 24.09 25.40
C ALA A 305 13.77 25.21 25.69
N ARG A 306 12.47 24.90 25.69
CA ARG A 306 11.41 25.86 26.04
C ARG A 306 11.52 26.36 27.48
N LYS A 307 11.77 25.46 28.44
CA LYS A 307 11.97 25.86 29.85
C LYS A 307 13.17 26.79 30.00
N LYS A 308 14.28 26.47 29.35
CA LYS A 308 15.49 27.30 29.38
C LYS A 308 15.26 28.68 28.74
N ALA A 309 14.51 28.76 27.65
CA ALA A 309 14.17 30.04 27.03
C ALA A 309 13.34 30.92 27.97
N VAL A 310 12.33 30.36 28.65
CA VAL A 310 11.50 31.07 29.63
C VAL A 310 12.32 31.51 30.85
N GLU A 311 13.29 30.71 31.30
CA GLU A 311 14.20 31.10 32.39
C GLU A 311 15.17 32.22 32.01
N VAL A 312 15.49 32.38 30.72
CA VAL A 312 16.31 33.48 30.21
C VAL A 312 15.46 34.75 30.08
N GLU A 313 14.25 34.66 29.53
CA GLU A 313 13.32 35.80 29.44
C GLU A 313 12.92 36.35 30.82
N ASN A 314 12.78 35.52 31.84
CA ASN A 314 12.45 35.96 33.21
C ASN A 314 13.64 36.57 33.98
N LYS A 315 14.85 36.60 33.39
CA LYS A 315 16.06 37.18 33.98
C LYS A 315 16.47 38.52 33.35
N GLU A 316 15.80 38.93 32.27
CA GLU A 316 15.85 40.27 31.69
C GLU A 316 14.74 41.16 32.27
#